data_AF-A0A410DU59-F1
#
_entry.id   AF-A0A410DU59-F1
#
_cell.length_a   1.000
_cell.length_b   1.000
_cell.length_c   1.000
_cell.angle_alpha   90.00
_cell.angle_beta   90.00
_cell.angle_gamma   90.00
#
_symmetry.space_group_name_H-M   'P 1'
#
loop_
_entity.id
_entity.type
_entity.pdbx_description
1 polymer ?
#
loop_
_entity_poly.entity_id
_entity_poly.type
_entity_poly.pdbx_seq_one_letter_code
_entity_poly.pdbx_strand_id
1 'polypeptide(L)'
;MIYERIILWLNPLFLEKHNENNSDLLNCFKVAYERKLNLIRLTSMQIEALKQNLFDLENSIKDDGFASEVLRKALFLQLIVKINRLYLEMDKHKKLEDIKYDPRIQSILTFINSNLSSDLSIEVIANTFYLNKYYLMHLFKKETGYTLYGYIQKKRLKKASELIKVGVQASEVCSLCGFIDYSSFVRAFKKEFHLSPKQYFKASASN
;
A
#
# COMPACT_ATOMS: atom_id res chain seq x y z
N MET A 1 -4.19 12.05 23.85
CA MET A 1 -3.98 12.17 22.39
C MET A 1 -4.34 10.85 21.75
N ILE A 2 -5.46 10.80 21.03
CA ILE A 2 -5.87 9.60 20.29
C ILE A 2 -5.04 9.60 18.99
N TYR A 3 -4.20 8.59 18.82
CA TYR A 3 -3.45 8.39 17.59
C TYR A 3 -4.38 7.70 16.58
N GLU A 4 -4.75 8.43 15.53
CA GLU A 4 -5.58 7.91 14.45
C GLU A 4 -4.70 7.47 13.29
N ARG A 5 -4.96 6.28 12.75
CA ARG A 5 -4.22 5.71 11.63
C ARG A 5 -5.16 5.42 10.47
N ILE A 6 -4.94 6.14 9.37
CA ILE A 6 -5.65 5.93 8.11
C ILE A 6 -4.69 5.24 7.15
N ILE A 7 -5.15 4.18 6.49
CA ILE A 7 -4.33 3.45 5.52
C ILE A 7 -5.00 3.47 4.16
N LEU A 8 -4.29 4.02 3.17
CA LEU A 8 -4.77 4.15 1.80
C LEU A 8 -4.10 3.11 0.91
N TRP A 9 -4.93 2.40 0.14
CA TRP A 9 -4.47 1.47 -0.89
C TRP A 9 -4.58 2.13 -2.25
N LEU A 10 -3.42 2.44 -2.83
CA LEU A 10 -3.35 3.12 -4.11
C LEU A 10 -3.18 2.10 -5.23
N ASN A 11 -3.99 2.21 -6.27
CA ASN A 11 -3.81 1.48 -7.52
C ASN A 11 -2.91 2.29 -8.46
N PRO A 12 -1.66 1.86 -8.73
CA PRO A 12 -0.73 2.61 -9.58
C PRO A 12 -1.29 2.86 -10.99
N LEU A 13 -1.97 1.86 -11.57
CA LEU A 13 -2.55 1.94 -12.92
C LEU A 13 -3.63 3.03 -12.99
N PHE A 14 -4.39 3.22 -11.91
CA PHE A 14 -5.36 4.31 -11.84
C PHE A 14 -4.63 5.66 -11.86
N LEU A 15 -3.55 5.83 -11.10
CA LEU A 15 -2.80 7.10 -11.06
C LEU A 15 -2.14 7.38 -12.41
N GLU A 16 -1.49 6.39 -13.02
CA GLU A 16 -0.87 6.50 -14.34
C GLU A 16 -1.85 6.91 -15.43
N LYS A 17 -3.07 6.35 -15.41
CA LYS A 17 -4.15 6.72 -16.35
C LYS A 17 -4.59 8.19 -16.22
N HIS A 18 -4.35 8.83 -15.07
CA HIS A 18 -4.72 10.22 -14.80
C HIS A 18 -3.51 11.17 -14.76
N ASN A 19 -2.35 10.72 -15.22
CA ASN A 19 -1.23 11.62 -15.47
C ASN A 19 -1.59 12.55 -16.63
N GLU A 20 -1.27 13.83 -16.49
CA GLU A 20 -1.47 14.84 -17.54
C GLU A 20 -0.15 15.57 -17.83
N ASN A 21 0.22 15.64 -19.11
CA ASN A 21 1.46 16.28 -19.56
C ASN A 21 2.68 15.77 -18.76
N ASN A 22 3.43 16.68 -18.13
CA ASN A 22 4.60 16.39 -17.30
C ASN A 22 4.26 16.07 -15.83
N SER A 23 2.98 15.86 -15.49
CA SER A 23 2.56 15.57 -14.12
C SER A 23 2.47 14.07 -13.88
N ASP A 24 3.44 13.53 -13.14
CA ASP A 24 3.40 12.15 -12.65
C ASP A 24 2.83 12.08 -11.23
N LEU A 25 1.63 11.53 -11.08
CA LEU A 25 0.95 11.39 -9.78
C LEU A 25 1.63 10.37 -8.85
N LEU A 26 2.54 9.53 -9.37
CA LEU A 26 3.37 8.62 -8.57
C LEU A 26 4.69 9.26 -8.10
N ASN A 27 4.98 10.51 -8.50
CA ASN A 27 6.30 11.11 -8.33
C ASN A 27 6.78 11.12 -6.87
N CYS A 28 5.96 11.59 -5.92
CA CYS A 28 6.38 11.62 -4.51
C CYS A 28 6.71 10.23 -3.96
N PHE A 29 6.06 9.17 -4.44
CA PHE A 29 6.34 7.80 -4.00
C PHE A 29 7.66 7.28 -4.58
N LYS A 30 7.97 7.63 -5.85
CA LYS A 30 9.26 7.29 -6.49
C LYS A 30 10.40 7.99 -5.76
N VAL A 31 10.28 9.30 -5.55
CA VAL A 31 11.28 10.11 -4.83
C VAL A 31 11.46 9.63 -3.39
N ALA A 32 10.36 9.29 -2.69
CA ALA A 32 10.41 8.75 -1.34
C ALA A 32 11.14 7.42 -1.26
N TYR A 33 10.92 6.54 -2.24
CA TYR A 33 11.58 5.24 -2.32
C TYR A 33 13.09 5.41 -2.56
N GLU A 34 13.48 6.19 -3.57
CA GLU A 34 14.89 6.43 -3.93
C GLU A 34 15.68 7.03 -2.76
N ARG A 35 15.05 7.94 -2.01
CA ARG A 35 15.69 8.65 -0.90
C ARG A 35 15.49 8.00 0.46
N LYS A 36 14.73 6.90 0.52
CA LYS A 36 14.35 6.21 1.75
C LYS A 36 13.65 7.13 2.77
N LEU A 37 12.89 8.12 2.29
CA LEU A 37 12.19 9.11 3.12
C LEU A 37 10.67 9.00 2.93
N ASN A 38 10.04 8.11 3.70
CA ASN A 38 8.61 7.80 3.62
C ASN A 38 7.74 8.60 4.62
N LEU A 39 8.23 9.74 5.12
CA LEU A 39 7.53 10.56 6.12
C LEU A 39 7.41 12.00 5.65
N ILE A 40 6.22 12.59 5.76
CA ILE A 40 5.97 14.01 5.55
C ILE A 40 5.65 14.66 6.89
N ARG A 41 6.36 15.74 7.25
CA ARG A 41 5.98 16.58 8.39
C ARG A 41 5.08 17.70 7.90
N LEU A 42 3.92 17.82 8.53
CA LEU A 42 2.88 18.76 8.14
C LEU A 42 2.64 19.75 9.27
N THR A 43 2.43 21.02 8.92
CA THR A 43 1.91 22.02 9.84
C THR A 43 0.48 21.69 10.25
N SER A 44 0.01 22.23 11.38
CA SER A 44 -1.37 22.02 11.82
C SER A 44 -2.40 22.40 10.74
N MET A 45 -2.13 23.47 9.99
CA MET A 45 -2.98 23.90 8.87
C MET A 45 -3.01 22.87 7.72
N GLN A 46 -1.86 22.30 7.35
CA GLN A 46 -1.77 21.27 6.32
C GLN A 46 -2.44 19.95 6.78
N ILE A 47 -2.28 19.59 8.06
CA ILE A 47 -2.96 18.42 8.65
C ILE A 47 -4.48 18.61 8.55
N GLU A 48 -4.99 19.77 8.95
CA GLU A 48 -6.43 20.04 8.92
C GLU A 48 -6.97 20.02 7.49
N ALA A 49 -6.24 20.63 6.55
CA ALA A 49 -6.62 20.62 5.13
C ALA A 49 -6.62 19.20 4.51
N LEU A 50 -5.73 18.31 4.97
CA LEU A 50 -5.72 16.90 4.55
C LEU A 50 -6.82 16.08 5.23
N LYS A 51 -7.06 16.31 6.52
CA LYS A 51 -8.15 15.67 7.26
C LYS A 51 -9.50 16.00 6.64
N GLN A 52 -9.75 17.26 6.32
CA GLN A 52 -10.98 17.66 5.64
C GLN A 52 -11.13 16.94 4.30
N ASN A 53 -10.05 16.85 3.52
CA ASN A 53 -10.09 16.15 2.23
C ASN A 53 -10.38 14.65 2.37
N LEU A 54 -9.80 14.00 3.38
CA LEU A 54 -10.06 12.60 3.70
C LEU A 54 -11.50 12.39 4.17
N PHE A 55 -12.03 13.30 4.99
CA PHE A 55 -13.42 13.28 5.44
C PHE A 55 -14.39 13.43 4.25
N ASP A 56 -14.14 14.39 3.36
CA ASP A 56 -14.94 14.59 2.15
C ASP A 56 -14.88 13.34 1.24
N LEU A 57 -13.69 12.76 1.07
CA LEU A 57 -13.51 11.53 0.30
C LEU A 57 -14.28 10.36 0.95
N GLU A 58 -14.21 10.19 2.26
CA GLU A 58 -14.94 9.14 2.97
C GLU A 58 -16.46 9.30 2.82
N ASN A 59 -16.97 10.53 2.95
CA ASN A 59 -18.40 10.80 2.76
C ASN A 59 -18.83 10.48 1.33
N SER A 60 -18.01 10.81 0.33
CA SER A 60 -18.31 10.50 -1.08
C SER A 60 -18.35 9.00 -1.39
N ILE A 61 -17.74 8.14 -0.55
CA ILE A 61 -17.86 6.67 -0.68
C ILE A 61 -19.26 6.18 -0.31
N LYS A 62 -19.93 6.86 0.63
CA LYS A 62 -21.27 6.52 1.11
C LYS A 62 -22.37 7.23 0.32
N ASP A 63 -22.00 8.22 -0.50
CA ASP A 63 -22.90 9.02 -1.33
C ASP A 63 -23.23 8.34 -2.67
N ASP A 64 -24.53 8.28 -2.99
CA ASP A 64 -25.09 7.80 -4.25
C ASP A 64 -25.82 8.92 -5.04
N GLY A 65 -25.62 10.18 -4.64
CA GLY A 65 -26.14 11.35 -5.34
C GLY A 65 -25.62 11.55 -6.77
N PHE A 66 -26.10 12.62 -7.40
CA PHE A 66 -25.73 12.98 -8.77
C PHE A 66 -24.21 13.06 -8.94
N ALA A 67 -23.69 12.36 -9.95
CA ALA A 67 -22.27 12.33 -10.29
C ALA A 67 -21.33 11.90 -9.14
N SER A 68 -21.81 11.09 -8.18
CA SER A 68 -21.04 10.62 -7.03
C SER A 68 -19.71 9.93 -7.41
N GLU A 69 -19.66 9.17 -8.52
CA GLU A 69 -18.43 8.57 -9.03
C GLU A 69 -17.40 9.62 -9.47
N VAL A 70 -17.85 10.69 -10.13
CA VAL A 70 -16.99 11.79 -10.57
C VAL A 70 -16.45 12.54 -9.36
N LEU A 71 -17.31 12.79 -8.37
CA LEU A 71 -16.92 13.45 -7.12
C LEU A 71 -15.87 12.64 -6.35
N ARG A 72 -16.12 11.34 -6.11
CA ARG A 72 -15.16 10.42 -5.48
C ARG A 72 -13.80 10.47 -6.15
N LYS A 73 -13.80 10.38 -7.49
CA LYS A 73 -12.60 10.41 -8.31
C LYS A 73 -11.86 11.75 -8.17
N ALA A 74 -12.58 12.87 -8.23
CA ALA A 74 -12.00 14.21 -8.12
C ALA A 74 -11.38 14.44 -6.73
N LEU A 75 -12.07 14.05 -5.66
CA LEU A 75 -11.56 14.15 -4.29
C LEU A 75 -10.31 13.29 -4.09
N PHE A 76 -10.30 12.05 -4.61
CA PHE A 76 -9.12 11.21 -4.55
C PHE A 76 -7.93 11.80 -5.32
N LEU A 77 -8.14 12.31 -6.54
CA LEU A 77 -7.09 12.97 -7.31
C LEU A 77 -6.59 14.24 -6.60
N GLN A 78 -7.48 15.02 -5.99
CA GLN A 78 -7.13 16.20 -5.20
C GLN A 78 -6.23 15.82 -4.00
N LEU A 79 -6.57 14.74 -3.27
CA LEU A 79 -5.76 14.21 -2.19
C LEU A 79 -4.35 13.84 -2.67
N ILE A 80 -4.24 13.12 -3.78
CA ILE A 80 -2.96 12.67 -4.34
C ILE A 80 -2.11 13.85 -4.81
N VAL A 81 -2.71 14.84 -5.46
CA VAL A 81 -2.02 16.07 -5.87
C VAL A 81 -1.53 16.84 -4.64
N LYS A 82 -2.35 16.97 -3.59
CA LYS A 82 -1.95 17.62 -2.34
C LYS A 82 -0.78 16.89 -1.68
N ILE A 83 -0.81 15.56 -1.58
CA ILE A 83 0.29 14.76 -1.03
C ILE A 83 1.57 14.96 -1.84
N ASN A 84 1.50 14.92 -3.18
CA ASN A 84 2.65 15.16 -4.03
C ASN A 84 3.25 16.55 -3.81
N ARG A 85 2.42 17.60 -3.78
CA ARG A 85 2.87 18.98 -3.54
C ARG A 85 3.53 19.12 -2.17
N LEU A 86 2.89 18.61 -1.11
CA LEU A 86 3.42 18.68 0.25
C LEU A 86 4.77 17.96 0.37
N TYR A 87 4.90 16.78 -0.24
CA TYR A 87 6.16 16.03 -0.23
C TYR A 87 7.28 16.79 -0.97
N LEU A 88 7.00 17.29 -2.17
CA LEU A 88 7.98 17.98 -3.01
C LEU A 88 8.33 19.39 -2.48
N GLU A 89 7.44 20.04 -1.75
CA GLU A 89 7.73 21.30 -1.04
C GLU A 89 8.60 21.06 0.19
N MET A 90 8.32 20.01 0.97
CA MET A 90 9.16 19.62 2.10
C MET A 90 10.60 19.36 1.65
N ASP A 91 10.77 18.75 0.48
CA ASP A 91 12.09 18.49 -0.11
C ASP A 91 12.93 19.75 -0.29
N LYS A 92 12.31 20.86 -0.73
CA LYS A 92 13.00 22.13 -0.97
C LYS A 92 13.57 22.74 0.31
N HIS A 93 13.06 22.36 1.49
CA HIS A 93 13.35 23.04 2.75
C HIS A 93 14.28 22.26 3.71
N LYS A 94 14.87 21.11 3.30
CA LYS A 94 15.98 20.40 3.98
C LYS A 94 15.95 20.32 5.53
N LYS A 95 14.79 20.32 6.18
CA LYS A 95 14.68 20.08 7.64
C LYS A 95 14.68 18.57 7.92
N LEU A 96 15.82 17.92 7.73
CA LEU A 96 15.99 16.47 7.78
C LEU A 96 16.51 15.93 9.12
N GLU A 97 16.86 16.79 10.09
CA GLU A 97 17.72 16.37 11.20
C GLU A 97 17.01 15.65 12.37
N ASP A 98 15.67 15.59 12.41
CA ASP A 98 14.95 15.12 13.61
C ASP A 98 14.12 13.83 13.44
N ILE A 99 14.27 13.06 12.36
CA ILE A 99 13.37 11.92 12.10
C ILE A 99 14.03 10.58 12.45
N LYS A 100 13.64 10.01 13.59
CA LYS A 100 13.89 8.60 13.94
C LYS A 100 12.86 7.70 13.25
N TYR A 101 13.02 7.48 11.95
CA TYR A 101 12.47 6.27 11.31
C TYR A 101 13.41 5.12 11.67
N ASP A 102 12.89 4.00 12.16
CA ASP A 102 13.75 2.86 12.46
C ASP A 102 14.26 2.27 11.14
N PRO A 103 15.54 2.43 10.76
CA PRO A 103 16.03 1.95 9.47
C PRO A 103 15.84 0.44 9.30
N ARG A 104 15.73 -0.30 10.41
CA ARG A 104 15.47 -1.74 10.39
C ARG A 104 14.14 -2.06 9.73
N ILE A 105 13.10 -1.23 9.91
CA ILE A 105 11.80 -1.52 9.35
C ILE A 105 11.77 -1.36 7.83
N GLN A 106 12.51 -0.40 7.27
CA GLN A 106 12.67 -0.29 5.81
C GLN A 106 13.34 -1.52 5.23
N SER A 107 14.39 -2.01 5.89
CA SER A 107 15.12 -3.21 5.48
C SER A 107 14.22 -4.45 5.55
N ILE A 108 13.42 -4.60 6.61
CA ILE A 108 12.45 -5.68 6.75
C ILE A 108 11.39 -5.63 5.63
N LEU A 109 10.82 -4.45 5.34
CA LEU A 109 9.85 -4.28 4.26
C LEU A 109 10.45 -4.63 2.90
N THR A 110 11.70 -4.22 2.65
CA THR A 110 12.43 -4.51 1.41
C THR A 110 12.69 -6.01 1.27
N PHE A 111 13.12 -6.66 2.35
CA PHE A 111 13.32 -8.11 2.40
C PHE A 111 12.02 -8.87 2.09
N ILE A 112 10.91 -8.51 2.75
CA ILE A 112 9.60 -9.13 2.51
C ILE A 112 9.19 -9.00 1.05
N ASN A 113 9.24 -7.78 0.50
CA ASN A 113 8.78 -7.51 -0.86
C ASN A 113 9.62 -8.26 -1.92
N SER A 114 10.91 -8.47 -1.65
CA SER A 114 11.82 -9.19 -2.55
C SER A 114 11.72 -10.71 -2.43
N ASN A 115 11.10 -11.23 -1.36
CA ASN A 115 11.08 -12.66 -1.01
C ASN A 115 9.65 -13.21 -0.83
N LEU A 116 8.65 -12.62 -1.51
CA LEU A 116 7.24 -12.97 -1.29
C LEU A 116 6.90 -14.45 -1.55
N SER A 117 7.67 -15.15 -2.40
CA SER A 117 7.50 -16.58 -2.69
C SER A 117 8.12 -17.51 -1.65
N SER A 118 9.04 -17.00 -0.83
CA SER A 118 9.79 -17.79 0.15
C SER A 118 9.06 -17.92 1.48
N ASP A 119 9.58 -18.71 2.42
CA ASP A 119 9.09 -18.68 3.80
C ASP A 119 9.40 -17.31 4.42
N LEU A 120 8.33 -16.68 4.92
CA LEU A 120 8.35 -15.37 5.57
C LEU A 120 7.70 -15.46 6.96
N SER A 121 7.85 -16.63 7.59
CA SER A 121 7.50 -16.83 9.00
C SER A 121 8.20 -15.78 9.89
N ILE A 122 7.56 -15.47 11.02
CA ILE A 122 8.10 -14.48 11.96
C ILE A 122 9.48 -14.93 12.45
N GLU A 123 9.70 -16.23 12.60
CA GLU A 123 10.97 -16.85 12.96
C GLU A 123 12.07 -16.53 11.93
N VAL A 124 11.81 -16.72 10.63
CA VAL A 124 12.77 -16.44 9.56
C VAL A 124 13.16 -14.96 9.56
N ILE A 125 12.18 -14.06 9.64
CA ILE A 125 12.44 -12.61 9.59
C ILE A 125 13.16 -12.16 10.87
N ALA A 126 12.74 -12.65 12.03
CA ALA A 126 13.38 -12.36 13.32
C ALA A 126 14.87 -12.76 13.32
N ASN A 127 15.18 -13.97 12.84
CA ASN A 127 16.54 -14.47 12.75
C ASN A 127 17.38 -13.67 11.74
N THR A 128 16.81 -13.35 10.56
CA THR A 128 17.50 -12.58 9.51
C THR A 128 17.93 -11.20 9.99
N PHE A 129 17.12 -10.55 10.82
CA PHE A 129 17.39 -9.20 11.32
C PHE A 129 17.91 -9.16 12.77
N TYR A 130 18.21 -10.31 13.37
CA TYR A 130 18.66 -10.45 14.75
C TYR A 130 17.72 -9.77 15.77
N LEU A 131 16.41 -9.93 15.59
CA LEU A 131 15.38 -9.33 16.43
C LEU A 131 14.63 -10.40 17.22
N ASN A 132 14.20 -10.08 18.43
CA ASN A 132 13.21 -10.89 19.13
C ASN A 132 11.87 -10.85 18.38
N LYS A 133 11.20 -12.01 18.21
CA LYS A 133 9.93 -12.13 17.48
C LYS A 133 8.80 -11.22 18.01
N TYR A 134 8.67 -11.08 19.33
CA TYR A 134 7.63 -10.24 19.94
C TYR A 134 7.93 -8.77 19.71
N TYR A 135 9.20 -8.40 19.85
CA TYR A 135 9.66 -7.06 19.53
C TYR A 135 9.43 -6.72 18.05
N LEU A 136 9.76 -7.63 17.12
CA LEU A 136 9.52 -7.45 15.69
C LEU A 136 8.04 -7.25 15.37
N MET A 137 7.14 -8.07 15.93
CA MET A 137 5.69 -7.87 15.73
C MET A 137 5.21 -6.51 16.22
N HIS A 138 5.65 -6.10 17.41
CA HIS A 138 5.27 -4.82 17.99
C HIS A 138 5.84 -3.65 17.18
N LEU A 139 7.13 -3.70 16.86
CA LEU A 139 7.81 -2.70 16.04
C LEU A 139 7.14 -2.59 14.67
N PHE A 140 6.90 -3.71 13.98
CA PHE A 140 6.28 -3.70 12.67
C PHE A 140 4.88 -3.11 12.70
N LYS A 141 4.04 -3.49 13.68
CA LYS A 141 2.70 -2.90 13.82
C LYS A 141 2.74 -1.43 14.20
N LYS A 142 3.65 -1.04 15.09
CA LYS A 142 3.84 0.35 15.51
C LYS A 142 4.24 1.22 14.33
N GLU A 143 5.19 0.79 13.51
CA GLU A 143 5.71 1.61 12.41
C GLU A 143 4.83 1.56 11.15
N THR A 144 4.20 0.42 10.84
CA THR A 144 3.54 0.22 9.53
C THR A 144 2.01 0.30 9.55
N GLY A 145 1.34 0.14 10.70
CA GLY A 145 -0.11 -0.09 10.69
C GLY A 145 -0.54 -1.54 10.66
N TYR A 146 0.33 -2.43 10.23
CA TYR A 146 -0.03 -3.79 9.92
C TYR A 146 0.55 -4.79 10.91
N THR A 147 -0.14 -5.90 11.11
CA THR A 147 0.57 -7.09 11.56
C THR A 147 1.50 -7.54 10.44
N LEU A 148 2.65 -8.11 10.81
CA LEU A 148 3.62 -8.62 9.83
C LEU A 148 2.95 -9.61 8.85
N TYR A 149 2.18 -10.55 9.39
CA TYR A 149 1.40 -11.52 8.62
C TYR A 149 0.41 -10.83 7.67
N GLY A 150 -0.35 -9.85 8.16
CA GLY A 150 -1.33 -9.12 7.34
C GLY A 150 -0.69 -8.38 6.17
N TYR A 151 0.47 -7.77 6.39
CA TYR A 151 1.24 -7.13 5.33
C TYR A 151 1.73 -8.14 4.28
N ILE A 152 2.34 -9.27 4.71
CA ILE A 152 2.83 -10.32 3.82
C ILE A 152 1.68 -10.89 2.98
N GLN A 153 0.57 -11.28 3.63
CA GLN A 153 -0.60 -11.83 2.96
C GLN A 153 -1.11 -10.88 1.88
N LYS A 154 -1.22 -9.59 2.20
CA LYS A 154 -1.71 -8.59 1.26
C LYS A 154 -0.77 -8.37 0.07
N LYS A 155 0.55 -8.35 0.31
CA LYS A 155 1.54 -8.27 -0.78
C LYS A 155 1.53 -9.50 -1.68
N ARG A 156 1.41 -10.70 -1.10
CA ARG A 156 1.26 -11.95 -1.87
C ARG A 156 -0.01 -11.96 -2.72
N LEU A 157 -1.15 -11.53 -2.17
CA LEU A 157 -2.41 -11.41 -2.91
C LEU A 157 -2.34 -10.39 -4.05
N LYS A 158 -1.68 -9.25 -3.83
CA LYS A 158 -1.46 -8.27 -4.89
C LYS A 158 -0.62 -8.86 -6.04
N LYS A 159 0.52 -9.49 -5.74
CA LYS A 159 1.34 -10.19 -6.73
C LYS A 159 0.53 -11.26 -7.49
N ALA A 160 -0.29 -12.02 -6.76
CA ALA A 160 -1.17 -13.02 -7.36
C ALA A 160 -2.15 -12.40 -8.36
N SER A 161 -2.74 -11.25 -8.02
CA SER A 161 -3.67 -10.55 -8.93
C SER A 161 -2.98 -10.05 -10.19
N GLU A 162 -1.72 -9.63 -10.09
CA GLU A 162 -0.91 -9.18 -11.23
C GLU A 162 -0.56 -10.37 -12.15
N LEU A 163 -0.17 -11.51 -11.58
CA LEU A 163 0.11 -12.73 -12.36
C LEU A 163 -1.14 -13.28 -13.08
N ILE A 164 -2.29 -13.27 -12.40
CA ILE A 164 -3.55 -13.72 -13.02
C ILE A 164 -3.91 -12.82 -14.21
N LYS A 165 -3.73 -11.50 -14.09
CA LYS A 165 -4.01 -10.55 -15.18
C LYS A 165 -3.20 -10.81 -16.44
N VAL A 166 -1.97 -11.31 -16.30
CA VAL A 166 -1.10 -11.65 -17.43
C VAL A 166 -1.25 -13.10 -17.90
N GLY A 167 -2.29 -13.80 -17.43
CA GLY A 167 -2.67 -15.12 -17.95
C GLY A 167 -2.08 -16.32 -17.21
N VAL A 168 -1.47 -16.15 -16.03
CA VAL A 168 -0.97 -17.27 -15.23
C VAL A 168 -2.13 -17.98 -14.51
N GLN A 169 -2.19 -19.31 -14.59
CA GLN A 169 -3.27 -20.09 -13.99
C GLN A 169 -3.25 -20.05 -12.46
N ALA A 170 -4.43 -20.08 -11.83
CA ALA A 170 -4.59 -19.91 -10.38
C ALA A 170 -3.80 -20.93 -9.54
N SER A 171 -3.68 -22.18 -10.01
CA SER A 171 -2.91 -23.25 -9.35
C SER A 171 -1.42 -22.90 -9.27
N GLU A 172 -0.86 -22.38 -10.36
CA GLU A 172 0.54 -21.96 -10.45
C GLU A 172 0.79 -20.70 -9.63
N VAL A 173 -0.11 -19.71 -9.73
CA VAL A 173 -0.05 -18.45 -8.97
C VAL A 173 0.05 -18.67 -7.46
N CYS A 174 -0.67 -19.66 -6.94
CA CYS A 174 -0.62 -20.04 -5.52
C CYS A 174 0.84 -20.31 -5.07
N SER A 175 1.55 -21.14 -5.84
CA SER A 175 2.94 -21.50 -5.56
C SER A 175 3.90 -20.32 -5.77
N LEU A 176 3.76 -19.57 -6.87
CA LEU A 176 4.61 -18.42 -7.21
C LEU A 176 4.50 -17.24 -6.23
N CYS A 177 3.43 -17.21 -5.43
CA CYS A 177 3.18 -16.20 -4.41
C CYS A 177 3.43 -16.70 -2.99
N GLY A 178 3.99 -17.91 -2.80
CA GLY A 178 4.39 -18.41 -1.48
C GLY A 178 3.23 -18.86 -0.59
N PHE A 179 2.06 -19.18 -1.15
CA PHE A 179 0.98 -19.81 -0.40
C PHE A 179 1.23 -21.32 -0.31
N ILE A 180 1.21 -21.86 0.91
CA ILE A 180 1.47 -23.28 1.18
C ILE A 180 0.30 -24.13 0.68
N ASP A 181 -0.93 -23.70 0.95
CA ASP A 181 -2.13 -24.44 0.57
C ASP A 181 -3.09 -23.61 -0.29
N TYR A 182 -3.60 -24.26 -1.34
CA TYR A 182 -4.49 -23.65 -2.32
C TYR A 182 -5.81 -23.19 -1.69
N SER A 183 -6.32 -23.91 -0.70
CA SER A 183 -7.57 -23.58 -0.02
C SER A 183 -7.49 -22.26 0.76
N SER A 184 -6.38 -22.00 1.45
CA SER A 184 -6.12 -20.73 2.13
C SER A 184 -5.87 -19.61 1.16
N PHE A 185 -5.16 -19.87 0.05
CA PHE A 185 -5.00 -18.90 -1.04
C PHE A 185 -6.36 -18.44 -1.58
N VAL A 186 -7.24 -19.37 -1.99
CA VAL A 186 -8.56 -19.04 -2.56
C VAL A 186 -9.41 -18.27 -1.56
N ARG A 187 -9.43 -18.68 -0.27
CA ARG A 187 -10.17 -17.97 0.79
C ARG A 187 -9.65 -16.54 0.97
N ALA A 188 -8.33 -16.36 1.05
CA ALA A 188 -7.72 -15.05 1.23
C ALA A 188 -7.93 -14.16 0.00
N PHE A 189 -7.79 -14.70 -1.21
CA PHE A 189 -7.98 -13.98 -2.46
C PHE A 189 -9.43 -13.52 -2.63
N LYS A 190 -10.40 -14.41 -2.36
CA LYS A 190 -11.83 -14.07 -2.42
C LYS A 190 -12.20 -13.01 -1.38
N LYS A 191 -11.59 -13.04 -0.20
CA LYS A 191 -11.79 -12.01 0.83
C LYS A 191 -11.28 -10.64 0.39
N GLU A 192 -10.14 -10.58 -0.29
CA GLU A 192 -9.50 -9.32 -0.70
C GLU A 192 -10.12 -8.74 -1.98
N PHE A 193 -10.43 -9.57 -2.98
CA PHE A 193 -10.87 -9.12 -4.30
C PHE A 193 -12.34 -9.39 -4.60
N HIS A 194 -13.09 -9.95 -3.65
CA HIS A 194 -14.51 -10.35 -3.79
C HIS A 194 -14.81 -11.38 -4.90
N LEU A 195 -13.79 -11.85 -5.61
CA LEU A 195 -13.85 -12.87 -6.66
C LEU A 195 -12.89 -14.02 -6.32
N SER A 196 -13.25 -15.25 -6.66
CA SER A 196 -12.27 -16.34 -6.63
C SER A 196 -11.16 -16.13 -7.67
N PRO A 197 -9.95 -16.68 -7.48
CA PRO A 197 -8.88 -16.59 -8.47
C PRO A 197 -9.31 -17.00 -9.89
N LYS A 198 -10.13 -18.06 -10.01
CA LYS A 198 -10.67 -18.54 -11.29
C LYS A 198 -11.65 -17.55 -11.93
N GLN A 199 -12.51 -16.92 -11.13
CA GLN A 199 -13.41 -15.86 -11.63
C GLN A 199 -12.61 -14.63 -12.06
N TYR A 200 -11.61 -14.25 -11.26
CA TYR A 200 -10.73 -13.12 -11.56
C TYR A 200 -9.97 -13.34 -12.88
N PHE A 201 -9.43 -14.54 -13.10
CA PHE A 201 -8.77 -14.93 -14.36
C PHE A 201 -9.69 -14.80 -15.57
N LYS A 202 -10.94 -15.31 -15.47
CA LYS A 202 -11.90 -15.17 -16.56
C LYS A 202 -12.24 -13.70 -16.85
N ALA A 203 -12.40 -12.89 -15.79
CA ALA A 203 -12.69 -11.48 -15.95
C ALA A 203 -11.51 -10.70 -16.56
N SER A 204 -10.26 -11.10 -16.28
CA SER A 204 -9.08 -10.47 -16.87
C SER A 204 -8.78 -10.91 -18.29
N ALA A 205 -9.20 -12.12 -18.70
CA ALA A 205 -9.01 -12.63 -20.06
C ALA A 205 -10.04 -12.09 -21.07
N SER A 206 -11.12 -11.46 -20.60
CA SER A 206 -12.18 -10.88 -21.44
C SER A 206 -12.01 -9.39 -21.76
N ASN A 207 -10.87 -8.79 -21.39
CA ASN A 207 -10.48 -7.40 -21.69
C ASN A 207 -9.17 -7.39 -22.46
#